data_AF-A0A7S1B004-F1
#
_entry.id   AF-A0A7S1B004-F1
#
_cell.length_a   1.000
_cell.length_b   1.000
_cell.length_c   1.000
_cell.angle_alpha   90.00
_cell.angle_beta   90.00
_cell.angle_gamma   90.00
#
_symmetry.space_group_name_H-M   'P 1'
#
loop_
_entity.id
_entity.type
_entity.pdbx_description
1 polymer ?
#
loop_
_entity_poly.entity_id
_entity_poly.type
_entity_poly.pdbx_seq_one_letter_code
_entity_poly.pdbx_strand_id
1 'polypeptide(L)'
;MYMAVEEVLEPAVLSLGGDRDYVSLAALTVDTNVCLYFQNVLKKAMWAPEDFQTFFESRSHEWDYDPQHARVRKRSRREQLKSSLKRARSVADIAAAVSGSVNELGFLDVDTAEAVLGTLAHPPPEDADVSTVINYMDAQKKVLTAVPKICEERDPPLRRVLDIYATVMC
;
A
#
# COMPACT_ATOMS: atom_id res chain seq x y z
N MET A 1 -18.93 18.40 11.41
CA MET A 1 -17.77 17.52 11.21
C MET A 1 -18.31 16.21 10.65
N TYR A 2 -17.98 15.87 9.41
CA TYR A 2 -18.36 14.59 8.82
C TYR A 2 -17.22 13.62 9.10
N MET A 3 -17.47 12.61 9.93
CA MET A 3 -16.51 11.53 10.17
C MET A 3 -16.78 10.43 9.15
N ALA A 4 -15.76 10.06 8.38
CA ALA A 4 -15.87 9.00 7.39
C ALA A 4 -15.90 7.64 8.10
N VAL A 5 -16.50 6.63 7.45
CA VAL A 5 -16.62 5.29 8.06
C VAL A 5 -15.24 4.65 8.22
N GLU A 6 -14.30 4.95 7.32
CA GLU A 6 -12.89 4.55 7.43
C GLU A 6 -12.27 4.99 8.77
N GLU A 7 -12.58 6.21 9.23
CA GLU A 7 -12.01 6.80 10.44
C GLU A 7 -12.48 6.09 11.72
N VAL A 8 -13.51 5.24 11.62
CA VAL A 8 -14.00 4.42 12.74
C VAL A 8 -13.62 2.96 12.57
N LEU A 9 -13.75 2.41 11.36
CA LEU A 9 -13.43 1.01 11.10
C LEU A 9 -11.93 0.73 11.23
N GLU A 10 -11.06 1.66 10.81
CA GLU A 10 -9.62 1.43 10.92
C GLU A 10 -9.15 1.30 12.38
N PRO A 11 -9.43 2.26 13.28
CA PRO A 11 -9.08 2.10 14.69
C PRO A 11 -9.70 0.86 15.34
N ALA A 12 -10.94 0.50 14.99
CA ALA A 12 -11.62 -0.67 15.55
C ALA A 12 -10.98 -1.99 15.08
N VAL A 13 -10.60 -2.09 13.81
CA VAL A 13 -9.88 -3.28 13.32
C VAL A 13 -8.50 -3.37 13.98
N LEU A 14 -7.78 -2.26 14.13
CA LEU A 14 -6.47 -2.23 14.78
C LEU A 14 -6.54 -2.57 16.27
N SER A 15 -7.55 -2.08 17.01
CA SER A 15 -7.72 -2.41 18.43
C SER A 15 -8.02 -3.89 18.66
N LEU A 16 -8.62 -4.55 17.67
CA LEU A 16 -8.89 -5.99 17.66
C LEU A 16 -7.72 -6.84 17.15
N GLY A 17 -6.56 -6.23 16.86
CA GLY A 17 -5.35 -6.94 16.40
C GLY A 17 -5.24 -7.13 14.89
N GLY A 18 -6.04 -6.37 14.12
CA GLY A 18 -6.10 -6.40 12.67
C GLY A 18 -4.84 -5.94 11.93
N ASP A 19 -3.82 -5.47 12.65
CA ASP A 19 -2.48 -5.20 12.12
C ASP A 19 -1.61 -6.48 12.04
N ARG A 20 -1.96 -7.52 12.80
CA ARG A 20 -1.18 -8.76 12.93
C ARG A 20 -1.91 -9.98 12.42
N ASP A 21 -3.22 -10.05 12.65
CA ASP A 21 -4.05 -11.19 12.26
C ASP A 21 -5.42 -10.71 11.73
N TYR A 22 -6.21 -11.65 11.21
CA TYR A 22 -7.57 -11.37 10.76
C TYR A 22 -8.53 -11.22 11.94
N VAL A 23 -9.40 -10.22 11.83
CA VAL A 23 -10.48 -9.92 12.77
C VAL A 23 -11.81 -10.30 12.12
N SER A 24 -12.67 -11.02 12.84
CA SER A 24 -13.98 -11.39 12.32
C SER A 24 -14.90 -10.16 12.19
N LEU A 25 -15.73 -10.12 11.15
CA LEU A 25 -16.74 -9.07 11.01
C LEU A 25 -17.72 -9.08 12.18
N ALA A 26 -18.02 -10.24 12.75
CA ALA A 26 -18.84 -10.35 13.96
C ALA A 26 -18.26 -9.54 15.13
N ALA A 27 -16.95 -9.62 15.38
CA ALA A 27 -16.30 -8.82 16.42
C ALA A 27 -16.40 -7.31 16.12
N LEU A 28 -16.26 -6.93 14.85
CA LEU A 28 -16.36 -5.53 14.42
C LEU A 28 -17.77 -4.95 14.60
N THR A 29 -18.81 -5.76 14.36
CA THR A 29 -20.22 -5.32 14.51
C THR A 29 -20.64 -5.09 15.96
N VAL A 30 -19.91 -5.66 16.93
CA VAL A 30 -20.17 -5.46 18.36
C VAL A 30 -19.18 -4.49 19.01
N ASP A 31 -18.23 -3.95 18.24
CA ASP A 31 -17.33 -2.90 18.73
C ASP A 31 -18.15 -1.66 19.10
N THR A 32 -17.89 -1.12 20.30
CA THR A 32 -18.64 0.01 20.85
C THR A 32 -18.51 1.26 19.98
N ASN A 33 -17.34 1.54 19.42
CA ASN A 33 -17.12 2.75 18.62
C ASN A 33 -17.82 2.63 17.27
N VAL A 34 -17.77 1.45 16.64
CA VAL A 34 -18.52 1.16 15.41
C VAL A 34 -20.02 1.30 15.66
N CYS A 35 -20.56 0.68 16.72
CA CYS A 35 -21.96 0.81 17.10
C CYS A 35 -22.39 2.28 17.28
N LEU A 36 -21.63 3.05 18.06
CA LEU A 36 -21.93 4.44 18.34
C LEU A 36 -21.85 5.31 17.07
N TYR A 37 -20.93 5.02 16.15
CA TYR A 37 -20.86 5.72 14.87
C TYR A 37 -22.11 5.52 14.01
N PHE A 38 -22.54 4.27 13.82
CA PHE A 38 -23.74 3.96 13.04
C PHE A 38 -24.99 4.60 13.65
N GLN A 39 -25.13 4.50 14.98
CA GLN A 39 -26.30 5.03 15.70
C GLN A 39 -26.32 6.56 15.74
N ASN A 40 -25.21 7.21 16.08
CA ASN A 40 -25.20 8.64 16.39
C ASN A 40 -24.78 9.51 15.21
N VAL A 41 -23.84 9.04 14.37
CA VAL A 41 -23.30 9.81 13.24
C VAL A 41 -24.10 9.53 11.98
N LEU A 42 -24.21 8.25 11.58
CA LEU A 42 -24.95 7.89 10.37
C LEU A 42 -26.47 7.87 10.58
N LYS A 43 -26.93 7.72 11.83
CA LYS A 43 -28.35 7.53 12.18
C LYS A 43 -29.01 6.42 11.36
N LYS A 44 -28.27 5.34 11.15
CA LYS A 44 -28.68 4.16 10.36
C LYS A 44 -28.49 2.90 11.18
N ALA A 45 -29.19 1.84 10.78
CA ALA A 45 -28.90 0.50 11.27
C ALA A 45 -27.45 0.13 10.96
N MET A 46 -26.88 -0.74 11.79
CA MET A 46 -25.60 -1.38 11.49
C MET A 46 -25.66 -2.02 10.10
N TRP A 47 -24.58 -1.90 9.35
CA TRP A 47 -24.42 -2.57 8.07
C TRP A 47 -24.65 -4.08 8.19
N ALA A 48 -25.26 -4.65 7.15
CA ALA A 48 -25.34 -6.10 7.02
C ALA A 48 -23.94 -6.66 6.67
N PRO A 49 -23.68 -7.95 6.86
CA PRO A 49 -22.40 -8.56 6.49
C PRO A 49 -21.97 -8.28 5.04
N GLU A 50 -22.92 -8.21 4.12
CA GLU A 50 -22.70 -7.96 2.69
C GLU A 50 -22.23 -6.52 2.42
N ASP A 51 -22.70 -5.55 3.21
CA ASP A 51 -22.25 -4.16 3.13
C ASP A 51 -20.80 -4.03 3.59
N PHE A 52 -20.43 -4.71 4.69
CA PHE A 52 -19.05 -4.78 5.16
C PHE A 52 -18.13 -5.44 4.12
N GLN A 53 -18.57 -6.56 3.54
CA GLN A 53 -17.85 -7.22 2.46
C GLN A 53 -17.58 -6.24 1.31
N THR A 54 -18.63 -5.60 0.79
CA THR A 54 -18.52 -4.64 -0.32
C THR A 54 -17.56 -3.50 0.02
N PHE A 55 -17.62 -2.99 1.26
CA PHE A 55 -16.73 -1.94 1.75
C PHE A 55 -15.25 -2.37 1.72
N PHE A 56 -14.92 -3.55 2.24
CA PHE A 56 -13.54 -4.02 2.33
C PHE A 56 -12.99 -4.50 0.98
N GLU A 57 -13.80 -5.18 0.16
CA GLU A 57 -13.41 -5.63 -1.18
C GLU A 57 -13.11 -4.46 -2.11
N SER A 58 -13.93 -3.41 -2.08
CA SER A 58 -13.70 -2.20 -2.87
C SER A 58 -12.41 -1.46 -2.48
N ARG A 59 -11.81 -1.77 -1.32
CA ARG A 59 -10.57 -1.19 -0.80
C ARG A 59 -9.47 -2.24 -0.61
N SER A 60 -9.41 -3.23 -1.50
CA SER A 60 -8.42 -4.32 -1.49
C SER A 60 -6.95 -3.86 -1.55
N HIS A 61 -6.67 -2.58 -1.84
CA HIS A 61 -5.33 -2.01 -1.72
C HIS A 61 -4.88 -1.84 -0.27
N GLU A 62 -5.81 -1.54 0.64
CA GLU A 62 -5.56 -1.28 2.05
C GLU A 62 -5.96 -2.46 2.94
N TRP A 63 -7.00 -3.18 2.54
CA TRP A 63 -7.62 -4.22 3.33
C TRP A 63 -7.41 -5.58 2.69
N ASP A 64 -7.30 -6.60 3.54
CA ASP A 64 -7.31 -7.98 3.11
C ASP A 64 -8.55 -8.66 3.70
N TYR A 65 -9.55 -8.87 2.85
CA TYR A 65 -10.82 -9.47 3.22
C TYR A 65 -10.83 -10.94 2.83
N ASP A 66 -11.18 -11.81 3.78
CA ASP A 66 -11.35 -13.24 3.58
C ASP A 66 -12.86 -13.56 3.58
N PRO A 67 -13.46 -13.75 2.38
CA PRO A 67 -14.89 -14.00 2.25
C PRO A 67 -15.33 -15.35 2.81
N GLN A 68 -14.43 -16.34 2.91
CA GLN A 68 -14.79 -17.67 3.41
C GLN A 68 -15.06 -17.67 4.91
N HIS A 69 -14.33 -16.82 5.65
CA HIS A 69 -14.41 -16.75 7.10
C HIS A 69 -15.01 -15.43 7.60
N ALA A 70 -15.47 -14.56 6.70
CA ALA A 70 -16.01 -13.23 6.99
C ALA A 70 -15.10 -12.46 7.97
N ARG A 71 -13.84 -12.29 7.60
CA ARG A 71 -12.81 -11.66 8.43
C ARG A 71 -11.93 -10.73 7.61
N VAL A 72 -11.33 -9.75 8.27
CA VAL A 72 -10.56 -8.69 7.64
C VAL A 72 -9.31 -8.37 8.45
N ARG A 73 -8.23 -7.97 7.76
CA ARG A 73 -7.06 -7.33 8.39
C ARG A 73 -6.61 -6.13 7.58
N LYS A 74 -5.91 -5.19 8.22
CA LYS A 74 -5.21 -4.12 7.51
C LYS A 74 -3.96 -4.72 6.87
N ARG A 75 -3.76 -4.47 5.57
CA ARG A 75 -2.52 -4.84 4.89
C ARG A 75 -1.38 -4.01 5.47
N SER A 76 -0.24 -4.64 5.73
CA SER A 76 0.98 -3.93 6.08
C SER A 76 1.39 -2.98 4.95
N ARG A 77 2.10 -1.89 5.26
CA ARG A 77 2.59 -0.95 4.23
C ARG A 77 3.39 -1.66 3.14
N ARG A 78 4.17 -2.69 3.49
CA ARG A 78 4.91 -3.54 2.54
C ARG A 78 3.97 -4.24 1.55
N GLU A 79 2.88 -4.83 2.04
CA GLU A 79 1.89 -5.50 1.19
C GLU A 79 1.12 -4.50 0.32
N GLN A 80 0.82 -3.31 0.86
CA GLN A 80 0.20 -2.22 0.10
C GLN A 80 1.10 -1.79 -1.06
N LEU A 81 2.39 -1.53 -0.80
CA LEU A 81 3.37 -1.17 -1.85
C LEU A 81 3.46 -2.27 -2.92
N LYS A 82 3.61 -3.54 -2.53
CA LYS A 82 3.66 -4.66 -3.48
C LYS A 82 2.38 -4.76 -4.32
N SER A 83 1.21 -4.58 -3.71
CA SER A 83 -0.07 -4.58 -4.41
C SER A 83 -0.21 -3.40 -5.39
N SER A 84 0.27 -2.22 -5.00
CA SER A 84 0.31 -1.03 -5.86
C SER A 84 1.23 -1.22 -7.05
N LEU A 85 2.46 -1.70 -6.85
CA LEU A 85 3.41 -1.99 -7.93
C LEU A 85 2.87 -3.06 -8.89
N LYS A 86 2.23 -4.12 -8.39
CA LYS A 86 1.63 -5.17 -9.22
C LYS A 86 0.45 -4.66 -10.08
N ARG A 87 -0.28 -3.66 -9.59
CA ARG A 87 -1.44 -3.07 -10.28
C ARG A 87 -1.08 -1.87 -11.16
N ALA A 88 0.09 -1.28 -10.96
CA ALA A 88 0.59 -0.22 -11.81
C ALA A 88 0.56 -0.65 -13.28
N ARG A 89 0.08 0.25 -14.16
CA ARG A 89 0.02 0.02 -15.61
C ARG A 89 0.81 1.06 -16.38
N SER A 90 1.23 2.12 -15.71
CA SER A 90 2.02 3.20 -16.27
C SER A 90 3.23 3.52 -15.40
N VAL A 91 4.18 4.23 -16.00
CA VAL A 91 5.34 4.80 -15.30
C VAL A 91 4.89 5.76 -14.19
N ALA A 92 3.84 6.53 -14.44
CA ALA A 92 3.26 7.45 -13.45
C ALA A 92 2.70 6.69 -12.23
N ASP A 93 2.04 5.54 -12.44
CA ASP A 93 1.54 4.71 -11.34
C ASP A 93 2.69 4.14 -10.49
N ILE A 94 3.77 3.70 -11.14
CA ILE A 94 4.98 3.21 -10.47
C ILE A 94 5.61 4.33 -9.65
N ALA A 95 5.82 5.50 -10.26
CA ALA A 95 6.37 6.66 -9.59
C ALA A 95 5.51 7.08 -8.39
N ALA A 96 4.19 7.13 -8.52
CA ALA A 96 3.28 7.45 -7.43
C ALA A 96 3.32 6.40 -6.30
N ALA A 97 3.35 5.11 -6.63
CA ALA A 97 3.43 4.04 -5.64
C ALA A 97 4.74 4.07 -4.83
N VAL A 98 5.86 4.32 -5.52
CA VAL A 98 7.18 4.44 -4.89
C VAL A 98 7.30 5.74 -4.11
N SER A 99 6.88 6.88 -4.66
CA SER A 99 6.84 8.19 -3.98
C SER A 99 5.98 8.12 -2.71
N GLY A 100 4.86 7.41 -2.74
CA GLY A 100 4.02 7.20 -1.55
C GLY A 100 4.62 6.30 -0.46
N SER A 101 5.72 5.60 -0.74
CA SER A 101 6.40 4.73 0.22
C SER A 101 7.40 5.50 1.09
N VAL A 102 7.65 4.99 2.29
CA VAL A 102 8.55 5.60 3.27
C VAL A 102 9.76 4.69 3.49
N ASN A 103 9.53 3.48 4.02
CA ASN A 103 10.58 2.54 4.41
C ASN A 103 10.41 1.15 3.77
N GLU A 104 9.33 0.96 3.02
CA GLU A 104 8.89 -0.32 2.50
C GLU A 104 9.74 -0.79 1.31
N LEU A 105 10.38 0.14 0.59
CA LEU A 105 11.22 -0.14 -0.57
C LEU A 105 12.38 -1.06 -0.23
N GLY A 106 12.94 -0.94 0.98
CA GLY A 106 14.02 -1.79 1.47
C GLY A 106 13.65 -3.28 1.58
N PHE A 107 12.36 -3.62 1.49
CA PHE A 107 11.86 -4.99 1.59
C PHE A 107 11.30 -5.52 0.24
N LEU A 108 11.55 -4.80 -0.86
CA LEU A 108 11.28 -5.29 -2.20
C LEU A 108 12.27 -6.41 -2.55
N ASP A 109 11.80 -7.38 -3.33
CA ASP A 109 12.70 -8.33 -3.96
C ASP A 109 13.55 -7.63 -5.03
N VAL A 110 14.77 -8.14 -5.24
CA VAL A 110 15.76 -7.57 -6.17
C VAL A 110 15.18 -7.45 -7.57
N ASP A 111 14.43 -8.45 -8.04
CA ASP A 111 13.85 -8.45 -9.38
C ASP A 111 12.81 -7.33 -9.55
N THR A 112 11.94 -7.11 -8.54
CA THR A 112 11.00 -5.98 -8.52
C THR A 112 11.74 -4.65 -8.45
N ALA A 113 12.80 -4.54 -7.63
CA ALA A 113 13.58 -3.32 -7.52
C ALA A 113 14.30 -2.96 -8.83
N GLU A 114 14.87 -3.95 -9.53
CA GLU A 114 15.45 -3.76 -10.87
C GLU A 114 14.40 -3.32 -11.88
N ALA A 115 13.23 -3.95 -11.91
CA ALA A 115 12.16 -3.57 -12.82
C ALA A 115 11.68 -2.13 -12.58
N VAL A 116 11.53 -1.74 -11.31
CA VAL A 116 11.19 -0.36 -10.92
C VAL A 116 12.29 0.61 -11.33
N LEU A 117 13.56 0.30 -11.05
CA LEU A 117 14.70 1.16 -11.43
C LEU A 117 14.84 1.31 -12.93
N GLY A 118 14.75 0.23 -13.69
CA GLY A 118 14.80 0.27 -15.16
C GLY A 118 13.67 1.11 -15.73
N THR A 119 12.48 1.04 -15.14
CA THR A 119 11.35 1.89 -15.54
C THR A 119 11.56 3.36 -15.19
N LEU A 120 12.15 3.63 -14.02
CA LEU A 120 12.41 4.98 -13.52
C LEU A 120 13.72 5.58 -14.05
N ALA A 121 14.56 4.85 -14.79
CA ALA A 121 15.83 5.36 -15.31
C ALA A 121 15.66 6.37 -16.45
N HIS A 122 14.53 6.30 -17.17
CA HIS A 122 14.23 7.22 -18.26
C HIS A 122 13.80 8.60 -17.76
N PRO A 123 13.81 9.66 -18.56
CA PRO A 123 13.16 10.91 -18.16
C PRO A 123 11.63 10.72 -18.08
N PRO A 124 10.92 11.53 -17.26
CA PRO A 124 9.46 11.54 -17.29
C PRO A 124 8.95 11.94 -18.69
N PRO A 125 7.72 11.55 -19.07
CA PRO A 125 7.12 11.97 -20.34
C PRO A 125 7.12 13.49 -20.51
N GLU A 126 7.36 14.00 -21.72
CA GLU A 126 7.43 15.45 -21.99
C GLU A 126 6.11 16.18 -21.70
N ASP A 127 4.99 15.45 -21.81
CA ASP A 127 3.63 15.93 -21.54
C ASP A 127 3.16 15.65 -20.10
N ALA A 128 4.05 15.17 -19.23
CA ALA A 128 3.71 14.87 -17.85
C ALA A 128 3.33 16.14 -17.07
N ASP A 129 2.29 16.04 -16.23
CA ASP A 129 1.94 17.09 -15.32
C ASP A 129 2.99 17.25 -14.19
N VAL A 130 2.96 18.40 -13.51
CA VAL A 130 3.92 18.74 -12.45
C VAL A 130 3.93 17.72 -11.31
N SER A 131 2.79 17.15 -10.93
CA SER A 131 2.69 16.14 -9.87
C SER A 131 3.38 14.84 -10.29
N THR A 132 3.17 14.42 -11.54
CA THR A 132 3.85 13.26 -12.12
C THR A 132 5.37 13.44 -12.11
N VAL A 133 5.87 14.60 -12.52
CA VAL A 133 7.32 14.91 -12.49
C VAL A 133 7.87 14.88 -11.07
N ILE A 134 7.16 15.48 -10.09
CA ILE A 134 7.58 15.46 -8.68
C ILE A 134 7.65 14.04 -8.14
N ASN A 135 6.59 13.24 -8.36
CA ASN A 135 6.55 11.84 -7.93
C ASN A 135 7.67 11.03 -8.58
N TYR A 136 7.99 11.31 -9.84
CA TYR A 136 9.06 10.65 -10.56
C TYR A 136 10.42 10.88 -9.92
N MET A 137 10.77 12.14 -9.66
CA MET A 137 12.05 12.51 -9.05
C MET A 137 12.17 11.99 -7.62
N ASP A 138 11.09 12.06 -6.82
CA ASP A 138 11.08 11.49 -5.47
C ASP A 138 11.22 9.97 -5.50
N ALA A 139 10.53 9.30 -6.42
CA ALA A 139 10.63 7.86 -6.61
C ALA A 139 12.04 7.41 -6.97
N GLN A 140 12.68 8.04 -7.96
CA GLN A 140 14.07 7.75 -8.33
C GLN A 140 15.00 7.85 -7.11
N LYS A 141 14.93 8.97 -6.38
CA LYS A 141 15.74 9.21 -5.19
C LYS A 141 15.51 8.15 -4.11
N LYS A 142 14.25 7.81 -3.85
CA LYS A 142 13.87 6.83 -2.82
C LYS A 142 14.36 5.42 -3.15
N VAL A 143 14.20 4.98 -4.40
CA VAL A 143 14.65 3.63 -4.80
C VAL A 143 16.17 3.54 -4.72
N LEU A 144 16.90 4.53 -5.22
CA LEU A 144 18.36 4.59 -5.10
C LEU A 144 18.83 4.56 -3.64
N THR A 145 18.14 5.27 -2.75
CA THR A 145 18.45 5.28 -1.31
C THR A 145 18.13 3.93 -0.66
N ALA A 146 17.17 3.16 -1.21
CA ALA A 146 16.81 1.85 -0.70
C ALA A 146 17.71 0.71 -1.22
N VAL A 147 18.48 0.91 -2.30
CA VAL A 147 19.33 -0.13 -2.92
C VAL A 147 20.23 -0.85 -1.92
N PRO A 148 20.99 -0.17 -1.02
CA PRO A 148 21.85 -0.85 -0.07
C PRO A 148 21.08 -1.87 0.79
N LYS A 149 19.93 -1.45 1.33
CA LYS A 149 19.08 -2.30 2.17
C LYS A 149 18.47 -3.47 1.38
N ILE A 150 18.08 -3.25 0.13
CA ILE A 150 17.59 -4.30 -0.78
C ILE A 150 18.67 -5.36 -1.01
N CYS A 151 19.94 -4.94 -1.08
CA CYS A 151 21.07 -5.83 -1.31
C CYS A 151 21.52 -6.56 -0.03
N GLU A 152 21.45 -5.92 1.14
CA GLU A 152 21.81 -6.53 2.42
C GLU A 152 20.98 -7.80 2.73
N GLU A 153 19.70 -7.84 2.35
CA GLU A 153 18.83 -8.98 2.65
C GLU A 153 19.14 -10.25 1.82
N ARG A 154 19.95 -10.18 0.74
CA ARG A 154 20.11 -11.32 -0.20
C ARG A 154 21.52 -11.65 -0.70
N ASP A 155 22.57 -11.01 -0.20
CA ASP A 155 23.95 -11.14 -0.73
C ASP A 155 23.98 -11.25 -2.27
N PRO A 156 23.35 -10.30 -3.00
CA PRO A 156 23.38 -10.32 -4.45
C PRO A 156 24.83 -10.14 -4.89
N PRO A 157 25.26 -10.79 -5.99
CA PRO A 157 26.61 -10.60 -6.49
C PRO A 157 26.84 -9.12 -6.76
N LEU A 158 27.92 -8.54 -6.21
CA LEU A 158 28.29 -7.13 -6.29
C LEU A 158 28.14 -6.55 -7.71
N ARG A 159 28.42 -7.37 -8.74
CA ARG A 159 28.23 -7.02 -10.15
C ARG A 159 26.81 -6.57 -10.47
N ARG A 160 25.79 -7.26 -9.97
CA ARG A 160 24.38 -6.93 -10.19
C ARG A 160 24.02 -5.59 -9.56
N VAL A 161 24.58 -5.28 -8.38
CA VAL A 161 24.43 -3.98 -7.73
C VAL A 161 25.06 -2.87 -8.58
N LEU A 162 26.27 -3.10 -9.10
CA LEU A 162 26.97 -2.13 -9.95
C LEU A 162 26.26 -1.88 -11.29
N ASP A 163 25.71 -2.93 -11.91
CA ASP A 163 24.93 -2.83 -13.15
C ASP A 163 23.66 -1.97 -12.94
N ILE A 164 23.02 -2.11 -11.77
CA ILE A 164 21.87 -1.28 -11.37
C ILE A 164 22.29 0.20 -11.25
N TYR A 165 23.40 0.50 -10.57
CA TYR A 165 23.89 1.88 -10.43
C TYR A 165 24.27 2.51 -11.77
N ALA A 166 24.90 1.74 -12.67
CA ALA A 166 25.28 2.21 -13.99
C ALA A 166 24.07 2.62 -14.85
N THR A 167 22.95 1.92 -14.70
CA THR A 167 21.72 2.19 -15.47
C THR A 167 21.07 3.53 -15.10
N VAL A 168 21.28 4.04 -13.88
CA VAL A 168 20.64 5.27 -13.40
C VAL A 168 21.53 6.51 -13.56
N MET A 169 22.84 6.32 -13.71
CA MET A 169 23.83 7.40 -13.81
C MET A 169 24.20 7.80 -15.25
N CYS A 170 23.64 7.12 -16.26
CA CYS A 170 23.84 7.40 -17.68
C CYS A 170 22.57 7.98 -18.30
#